data_AF-A0A377JUP4-F1
#
_entry.id   AF-A0A377JUP4-F1
#
_cell.length_a   1.000
_cell.length_b   1.000
_cell.length_c   1.000
_cell.angle_alpha   90.00
_cell.angle_beta   90.00
_cell.angle_gamma   90.00
#
_symmetry.space_group_name_H-M   'P 1'
#
loop_
_entity.id
_entity.type
_entity.pdbx_description
1 polymer ?
#
loop_
_entity_poly.entity_id
_entity_poly.type
_entity_poly.pdbx_seq_one_letter_code
_entity_poly.pdbx_strand_id
1 'polypeptide(L)'
;MHKILFQPQFKAMMTAHTRDILQFLLNNGVNFNILCDMKKASFSPQLPEHITSTFNDITLFVLAGYTFESIELHDSGMSFEAGFGSENIGSFVNIKYEGIVQILLHDNELLREIPLFTNVSHPCFYNLSKQELEEIESIQKEGLEQSNLAFALSPENGRFFKK
;
A
#
# COMPACT_ATOMS: atom_id res chain seq x y z
N MET A 1 -5.95 -14.98 10.29
CA MET A 1 -5.67 -13.57 9.90
C MET A 1 -6.39 -13.08 8.64
N HIS A 2 -6.73 -13.94 7.67
CA HIS A 2 -7.31 -13.51 6.38
C HIS A 2 -8.58 -12.65 6.49
N LYS A 3 -9.50 -12.94 7.42
CA LYS A 3 -10.81 -12.27 7.48
C LYS A 3 -10.73 -10.74 7.51
N ILE A 4 -9.77 -10.13 8.22
CA ILE A 4 -9.72 -8.67 8.35
C ILE A 4 -9.29 -7.98 7.05
N LEU A 5 -8.31 -8.54 6.33
CA LEU A 5 -7.81 -7.95 5.08
C LEU A 5 -8.86 -7.96 3.96
N PHE A 6 -9.82 -8.90 4.03
CA PHE A 6 -10.93 -9.00 3.08
C PHE A 6 -12.18 -8.24 3.50
N GLN A 7 -12.27 -7.74 4.73
CA GLN A 7 -13.47 -7.02 5.19
C GLN A 7 -13.64 -5.70 4.44
N PRO A 8 -14.81 -5.45 3.83
CA PRO A 8 -15.06 -4.20 3.10
C PRO A 8 -14.85 -2.94 3.95
N GLN A 9 -15.21 -3.00 5.23
CA GLN A 9 -15.04 -1.89 6.18
C GLN A 9 -13.56 -1.57 6.43
N PHE A 10 -12.72 -2.59 6.57
CA PHE A 10 -11.28 -2.41 6.75
C PHE A 10 -10.64 -1.87 5.47
N LYS A 11 -11.02 -2.38 4.29
CA LYS A 11 -10.58 -1.82 3.00
C LYS A 11 -10.96 -0.35 2.85
N ALA A 12 -12.20 0.01 3.17
CA ALA A 12 -12.66 1.39 3.13
C ALA A 12 -11.86 2.29 4.09
N MET A 13 -11.57 1.81 5.31
CA MET A 13 -10.72 2.50 6.27
C MET A 13 -9.31 2.73 5.72
N MET A 14 -8.68 1.70 5.14
CA MET A 14 -7.34 1.84 4.54
C MET A 14 -7.34 2.85 3.39
N THR A 15 -8.34 2.81 2.51
CA THR A 15 -8.48 3.78 1.41
C THR A 15 -8.68 5.21 1.92
N ALA A 16 -9.47 5.40 2.99
CA ALA A 16 -9.64 6.71 3.62
C ALA A 16 -8.32 7.22 4.19
N HIS A 17 -7.56 6.37 4.90
CA HIS A 17 -6.24 6.72 5.42
C HIS A 17 -5.22 7.03 4.32
N THR A 18 -5.26 6.34 3.18
CA THR A 18 -4.46 6.71 2.00
C THR A 18 -4.73 8.16 1.63
N ARG A 19 -6.00 8.55 1.48
CA ARG A 19 -6.39 9.92 1.13
C ARG A 19 -5.95 10.93 2.20
N ASP A 20 -6.17 10.62 3.48
CA ASP A 20 -5.81 11.52 4.60
C ASP A 20 -4.30 11.82 4.62
N ILE A 21 -3.46 10.80 4.40
CA ILE A 21 -2.00 10.93 4.36
C ILE A 21 -1.56 11.75 3.15
N LEU A 22 -2.10 11.47 1.96
CA LEU A 22 -1.80 12.25 0.76
C LEU A 22 -2.17 13.73 0.97
N GLN A 23 -3.36 14.00 1.50
CA GLN A 23 -3.82 15.36 1.78
C GLN A 23 -2.89 16.07 2.77
N PHE A 24 -2.45 15.37 3.83
CA PHE A 24 -1.50 15.91 4.78
C PHE A 24 -0.17 16.28 4.11
N LEU A 25 0.39 15.40 3.29
CA LEU A 25 1.67 15.64 2.62
C LEU A 25 1.58 16.83 1.64
N LEU A 26 0.50 16.92 0.86
CA LEU A 26 0.26 18.04 -0.06
C LEU A 26 0.10 19.37 0.69
N ASN A 27 -0.69 19.40 1.76
CA ASN A 27 -0.91 20.61 2.55
C ASN A 27 0.38 21.15 3.19
N ASN A 28 1.35 20.28 3.44
CA ASN A 28 2.64 20.64 4.01
C ASN A 28 3.76 20.79 2.97
N GLY A 29 3.46 20.63 1.67
CA GLY A 29 4.46 20.71 0.60
C GLY A 29 5.57 19.66 0.71
N VAL A 30 5.26 18.48 1.26
CA VAL A 30 6.24 17.40 1.47
C VAL A 30 6.21 16.48 0.25
N ASN A 31 7.32 16.38 -0.48
CA ASN A 31 7.46 15.43 -1.58
C ASN A 31 7.42 13.99 -1.08
N PHE A 32 6.85 13.11 -1.88
CA PHE A 32 6.71 11.70 -1.54
C PHE A 32 6.73 10.84 -2.79
N ASN A 33 6.92 9.54 -2.60
CA ASN A 33 6.80 8.56 -3.67
C ASN A 33 5.63 7.64 -3.37
N ILE A 34 5.06 7.04 -4.42
CA ILE A 34 4.01 6.04 -4.27
C ILE A 34 4.37 4.77 -5.03
N LEU A 35 4.12 3.61 -4.42
CA LEU A 35 4.02 2.35 -5.16
C LEU A 35 2.56 2.13 -5.54
N CYS A 36 2.30 1.93 -6.83
CA CYS A 36 0.98 1.83 -7.39
C CYS A 36 0.78 0.51 -8.14
N ASP A 37 -0.38 -0.12 -7.97
CA ASP A 37 -0.88 -1.17 -8.85
C ASP A 37 -1.30 -0.58 -10.20
N MET A 38 -0.59 -0.95 -11.26
CA MET A 38 -0.83 -0.45 -12.61
C MET A 38 -2.18 -0.87 -13.18
N LYS A 39 -2.83 -1.91 -12.63
CA LYS A 39 -4.22 -2.29 -12.99
C LYS A 39 -5.24 -1.26 -12.50
N LYS A 40 -4.84 -0.35 -11.60
CA LYS A 40 -5.64 0.73 -11.03
C LYS A 40 -5.21 2.12 -11.51
N ALA A 41 -4.25 2.17 -12.43
CA ALA A 41 -3.76 3.39 -13.07
C ALA A 41 -4.30 3.52 -14.50
N SER A 42 -4.49 4.75 -14.97
CA SER A 42 -4.76 5.07 -16.37
C SER A 42 -4.00 6.32 -16.80
N PHE A 43 -3.79 6.44 -18.10
CA PHE A 43 -2.97 7.49 -18.72
C PHE A 43 -3.77 8.27 -19.75
N SER A 44 -3.65 9.59 -19.74
CA SER A 44 -4.30 10.49 -20.68
C SER A 44 -3.34 11.63 -21.10
N PRO A 45 -2.85 11.67 -22.35
CA PRO A 45 -3.07 10.68 -23.42
C PRO A 45 -2.50 9.30 -23.08
N GLN A 46 -3.00 8.27 -23.76
CA GLN A 46 -2.46 6.92 -23.63
C GLN A 46 -0.99 6.89 -24.06
N LEU A 47 -0.18 6.16 -23.29
CA LEU A 47 1.23 5.99 -23.57
C LEU A 47 1.45 4.92 -24.67
N PRO A 48 2.48 5.07 -25.51
CA PRO A 48 2.88 4.05 -26.47
C PRO A 48 3.19 2.71 -25.83
N GLU A 49 2.93 1.62 -26.56
CA GLU A 49 3.12 0.24 -26.06
C GLU A 49 4.56 -0.03 -25.62
N HIS A 50 5.55 0.54 -26.31
CA HIS A 50 6.97 0.39 -25.96
C HIS A 50 7.33 1.00 -24.59
N ILE A 51 6.51 1.92 -24.07
CA ILE A 51 6.63 2.46 -22.70
C ILE A 51 5.80 1.59 -21.76
N THR A 52 4.52 1.36 -22.06
CA THR A 52 3.62 0.65 -21.13
C THR A 52 4.04 -0.79 -20.85
N SER A 53 4.68 -1.45 -21.83
CA SER A 53 5.24 -2.81 -21.68
C SER A 53 6.44 -2.90 -20.73
N THR A 54 7.03 -1.76 -20.36
CA THR A 54 8.14 -1.71 -19.39
C THR A 54 7.67 -1.63 -17.94
N PHE A 55 6.38 -1.33 -17.70
CA PHE A 55 5.85 -1.22 -16.35
C PHE A 55 5.67 -2.59 -15.71
N ASN A 56 6.11 -2.70 -14.46
CA ASN A 56 5.76 -3.83 -13.62
C ASN A 56 4.33 -3.66 -13.10
N ASP A 57 3.70 -4.77 -12.69
CA ASP A 57 2.38 -4.78 -12.06
C ASP A 57 2.29 -3.75 -10.91
N ILE A 58 3.33 -3.65 -10.09
CA ILE A 58 3.51 -2.58 -9.10
C ILE A 58 4.66 -1.68 -9.55
N THR A 59 4.38 -0.39 -9.74
CA THR A 59 5.36 0.59 -10.22
C THR A 59 5.50 1.76 -9.25
N LEU A 60 6.74 2.23 -9.07
CA LEU A 60 7.06 3.40 -8.25
C LEU A 60 6.88 4.67 -9.08
N PHE A 61 6.14 5.63 -8.55
CA PHE A 61 6.09 7.00 -9.07
C PHE A 61 6.81 7.94 -8.10
N VAL A 62 7.72 8.74 -8.66
CA VAL A 62 8.39 9.81 -7.93
C VAL A 62 7.56 11.08 -8.03
N LEU A 63 7.02 11.57 -6.91
CA LEU A 63 6.18 12.76 -6.89
C LEU A 63 6.96 13.92 -6.28
N ALA A 64 7.76 14.55 -7.13
CA ALA A 64 8.57 15.72 -6.83
C ALA A 64 8.55 16.70 -8.02
N GLY A 65 8.94 17.96 -7.78
CA GLY A 65 8.95 19.00 -8.82
C GLY A 65 7.57 19.20 -9.45
N TYR A 66 7.51 19.37 -10.77
CA TYR A 66 6.24 19.62 -11.48
C TYR A 66 5.22 18.48 -11.32
N THR A 67 5.69 17.24 -11.19
CA THR A 67 4.83 16.08 -10.92
C THR A 67 4.10 16.25 -9.60
N PHE A 68 4.78 16.76 -8.57
CA PHE A 68 4.16 17.06 -7.27
C PHE A 68 3.22 18.26 -7.35
N GLU A 69 3.65 19.33 -8.01
CA GLU A 69 2.86 20.56 -8.16
C GLU A 69 1.56 20.36 -8.95
N SER A 70 1.51 19.34 -9.83
CA SER A 70 0.34 18.98 -10.63
C SER A 70 -0.59 17.97 -9.95
N ILE A 71 -0.34 17.59 -8.69
CA ILE A 71 -1.20 16.63 -7.99
C ILE A 71 -2.57 17.25 -7.72
N GLU A 72 -3.61 16.53 -8.14
CA GLU A 72 -4.98 16.80 -7.76
C GLU A 72 -5.58 15.58 -7.04
N LEU A 73 -6.20 15.81 -5.88
CA LEU A 73 -6.95 14.80 -5.15
C LEU A 73 -8.43 14.89 -5.50
N HIS A 74 -9.00 13.76 -5.91
CA HIS A 74 -10.41 13.59 -6.25
C HIS A 74 -11.09 12.66 -5.24
N ASP A 75 -12.39 12.44 -5.38
CA ASP A 75 -13.14 11.57 -4.46
C ASP A 75 -12.71 10.11 -4.49
N SER A 76 -12.27 9.61 -5.65
CA SER A 76 -11.96 8.19 -5.87
C SER A 76 -10.48 7.87 -6.10
N GLY A 77 -9.63 8.90 -6.18
CA GLY A 77 -8.24 8.75 -6.51
C GLY A 77 -7.51 10.08 -6.60
N MET A 78 -6.32 10.04 -7.19
CA MET A 78 -5.50 11.21 -7.46
C MET A 78 -5.06 11.23 -8.92
N SER A 79 -4.71 12.40 -9.41
CA SER A 79 -4.08 12.58 -10.72
C SER A 79 -2.85 13.45 -10.62
N PHE A 80 -1.89 13.25 -11.53
CA PHE A 80 -0.71 14.11 -11.67
C PHE A 80 -0.14 13.99 -13.08
N GLU A 81 0.67 14.96 -13.49
CA GLU A 81 1.37 14.93 -14.77
C GLU A 81 2.76 14.32 -14.61
N ALA A 82 3.14 13.40 -15.50
CA ALA A 82 4.47 12.81 -15.51
C ALA A 82 4.97 12.60 -16.95
N GLY A 83 6.29 12.64 -17.11
CA GLY A 83 6.99 12.38 -18.37
C GLY A 83 7.55 10.96 -18.40
N PHE A 84 7.42 10.29 -19.54
CA PHE A 84 7.79 8.88 -19.69
C PHE A 84 8.77 8.62 -20.82
N GLY A 85 9.68 7.67 -20.59
CA GLY A 85 10.71 7.25 -21.53
C GLY A 85 11.80 8.31 -21.77
N SER A 86 12.76 7.99 -22.64
CA SER A 86 13.81 8.94 -23.05
C SER A 86 13.26 10.14 -23.83
N GLU A 87 12.06 10.00 -24.38
CA GLU A 87 11.35 11.02 -25.16
C GLU A 87 10.59 12.02 -24.29
N ASN A 88 10.49 11.75 -22.97
CA ASN A 88 9.75 12.57 -22.01
C ASN A 88 8.29 12.84 -22.45
N ILE A 89 7.60 11.78 -22.89
CA ILE A 89 6.19 11.88 -23.30
C ILE A 89 5.35 12.22 -22.07
N GLY A 90 4.76 13.41 -22.05
CA GLY A 90 3.88 13.87 -20.99
C GLY A 90 2.53 13.15 -21.02
N SER A 91 2.07 12.70 -19.86
CA SER A 91 0.73 12.15 -19.68
C SER A 91 0.20 12.42 -18.28
N PHE A 92 -1.12 12.64 -18.18
CA PHE A 92 -1.82 12.64 -16.91
C PHE A 92 -2.02 11.20 -16.45
N VAL A 93 -1.39 10.87 -15.33
CA VAL A 93 -1.57 9.62 -14.62
C VAL A 93 -2.75 9.79 -13.67
N ASN A 94 -3.72 8.88 -13.75
CA ASN A 94 -4.86 8.83 -12.84
C ASN A 94 -4.80 7.51 -12.06
N ILE A 95 -4.82 7.58 -10.74
CA ILE A 95 -4.66 6.42 -9.86
C ILE A 95 -5.81 6.39 -8.87
N LYS A 96 -6.54 5.27 -8.81
CA LYS A 96 -7.53 5.05 -7.74
C LYS A 96 -6.82 4.89 -6.40
N TYR A 97 -7.39 5.41 -5.32
CA TYR A 97 -6.79 5.28 -3.98
C TYR A 97 -6.56 3.82 -3.56
N GLU A 98 -7.45 2.92 -3.97
CA GLU A 98 -7.30 1.47 -3.74
C GLU A 98 -6.06 0.88 -4.44
N GLY A 99 -5.54 1.52 -5.48
CA GLY A 99 -4.34 1.12 -6.21
C GLY A 99 -3.03 1.62 -5.59
N ILE A 100 -3.08 2.53 -4.63
CA ILE A 100 -1.88 3.00 -3.92
C ILE A 100 -1.53 1.96 -2.85
N VAL A 101 -0.43 1.26 -3.09
CA VAL A 101 0.06 0.16 -2.28
C VAL A 101 0.91 0.67 -1.12
N GLN A 102 1.80 1.63 -1.38
CA GLN A 102 2.60 2.28 -0.34
C GLN A 102 2.77 3.78 -0.64
N ILE A 103 2.93 4.55 0.42
CA ILE A 103 3.39 5.94 0.37
C ILE A 103 4.74 5.98 1.08
N LEU A 104 5.77 6.47 0.40
CA LEU A 104 7.13 6.56 0.90
C LEU A 104 7.52 8.03 1.04
N LEU A 105 8.08 8.39 2.19
CA LEU A 105 8.67 9.69 2.40
C LEU A 105 9.95 9.80 1.58
N HIS A 106 10.01 10.85 0.78
CA HIS A 106 11.23 11.25 0.11
C HIS A 106 11.98 12.23 1.03
N ASP A 107 12.85 11.69 1.89
CA ASP A 107 13.64 12.48 2.83
C ASP A 107 15.05 12.73 2.27
N ASN A 108 15.33 14.00 1.98
CA ASN A 108 16.62 14.43 1.42
C ASN A 108 17.79 14.33 2.42
N GLU A 109 17.51 14.33 3.73
CA GLU A 109 18.52 14.26 4.77
C GLU A 109 18.91 12.81 5.09
N LEU A 110 17.93 11.90 5.06
CA LEU A 110 18.14 10.50 5.43
C LEU A 110 18.67 9.63 4.29
N LEU A 111 18.72 10.17 3.06
CA LEU A 111 19.21 9.50 1.84
C LEU A 111 18.57 8.11 1.62
N ARG A 112 17.35 7.92 2.13
CA ARG A 112 16.60 6.66 2.02
C ARG A 112 15.11 6.94 1.98
N GLU A 113 14.40 6.07 1.29
CA GLU A 113 12.94 6.05 1.29
C GLU A 113 12.44 5.44 2.60
N ILE A 114 11.49 6.12 3.26
CA ILE A 114 10.88 5.65 4.50
C ILE A 114 9.39 5.38 4.26
N PRO A 115 8.91 4.13 4.43
CA PRO A 115 7.49 3.83 4.28
C PRO A 115 6.68 4.58 5.35
N LEU A 116 5.83 5.52 4.92
CA LEU A 116 4.88 6.21 5.79
C LEU A 116 3.58 5.41 5.93
N PHE A 117 3.20 4.70 4.86
CA PHE A 117 1.96 3.98 4.80
C PHE A 117 2.08 2.74 3.89
N THR A 118 1.37 1.69 4.27
CA THR A 118 1.19 0.48 3.45
C THR A 118 -0.26 0.07 3.49
N ASN A 119 -0.90 0.00 2.32
CA ASN A 119 -2.23 -0.54 2.20
C ASN A 119 -2.20 -2.07 2.28
N VAL A 120 -2.11 -2.61 3.49
CA VAL A 120 -2.05 -4.07 3.74
C VAL A 120 -3.32 -4.81 3.29
N SER A 121 -4.40 -4.08 2.98
CA SER A 121 -5.63 -4.63 2.39
C SER A 121 -5.56 -4.79 0.87
N HIS A 122 -4.43 -4.44 0.25
CA HIS A 122 -4.22 -4.62 -1.18
C HIS A 122 -3.87 -6.09 -1.51
N PRO A 123 -4.52 -6.72 -2.52
CA PRO A 123 -4.30 -8.11 -2.86
C PRO A 123 -2.87 -8.49 -3.22
N CYS A 124 -2.03 -7.55 -3.66
CA CYS A 124 -0.63 -7.84 -4.01
C CYS A 124 0.18 -8.45 -2.85
N PHE A 125 -0.22 -8.24 -1.60
CA PHE A 125 0.49 -8.77 -0.42
C PHE A 125 0.09 -10.19 -0.02
N TYR A 126 -1.06 -10.67 -0.50
CA TYR A 126 -1.63 -11.93 -0.04
C TYR A 126 -2.30 -12.72 -1.16
N ASN A 127 -1.86 -12.50 -2.41
CA ASN A 127 -2.25 -13.32 -3.55
C ASN A 127 -1.63 -14.73 -3.45
N LEU A 128 -1.97 -15.38 -2.35
CA LEU A 128 -1.47 -16.65 -1.86
C LEU A 128 -2.31 -17.75 -2.50
N SER A 129 -1.63 -18.79 -2.94
CA SER A 129 -2.25 -20.04 -3.34
C SER A 129 -3.05 -20.65 -2.19
N LYS A 130 -3.98 -21.55 -2.50
CA LYS A 130 -4.72 -22.30 -1.46
C LYS A 130 -3.80 -23.03 -0.49
N GLN A 131 -2.66 -23.55 -0.98
CA GLN A 131 -1.67 -24.23 -0.14
C GLN A 131 -1.05 -23.28 0.89
N GLU A 132 -0.67 -22.07 0.48
CA GLU A 132 -0.11 -21.06 1.38
C GLU A 132 -1.13 -20.59 2.43
N LEU A 133 -2.42 -20.52 2.06
CA LEU A 133 -3.50 -20.21 3.02
C LEU A 133 -3.65 -21.31 4.08
N GLU A 134 -3.62 -22.58 3.68
CA GLU A 134 -3.70 -23.74 4.58
C GLU A 134 -2.48 -23.82 5.52
N GLU A 135 -1.29 -23.49 5.03
CA GLU A 135 -0.06 -23.42 5.82
C GLU A 135 -0.09 -22.27 6.84
N ILE A 136 -0.60 -21.10 6.46
CA ILE A 136 -0.79 -19.97 7.39
C ILE A 136 -1.78 -20.32 8.51
N GLU A 137 -2.84 -21.05 8.20
CA GLU A 137 -3.81 -21.49 9.21
C GLU A 137 -3.21 -22.54 10.17
N SER A 138 -2.39 -23.47 9.68
CA SER A 138 -1.73 -24.48 10.52
C SER A 138 -0.72 -23.84 11.48
N ILE A 139 0.13 -22.92 10.98
CA ILE A 139 1.11 -22.18 11.79
C ILE A 139 0.40 -21.33 12.86
N GLN A 140 -0.71 -20.66 12.52
CA GLN A 140 -1.49 -19.88 13.48
C GLN A 140 -2.06 -20.76 14.59
N LYS A 141 -2.55 -21.95 14.25
CA LYS A 141 -3.10 -22.89 15.21
C LYS A 141 -2.01 -23.42 16.16
N GLU A 142 -0.86 -23.79 15.61
CA GLU A 142 0.30 -24.22 16.41
C GLU A 142 0.78 -23.08 17.33
N GLY A 143 0.93 -21.86 16.82
CA GLY A 143 1.32 -20.70 17.63
C GLY A 143 0.33 -20.39 18.77
N LEU A 144 -0.97 -20.56 18.52
CA LEU A 144 -2.00 -20.40 19.54
C LEU A 144 -1.93 -21.51 20.60
N GLU A 145 -1.70 -22.76 20.19
CA GLU A 145 -1.50 -23.88 21.11
C GLU A 145 -0.26 -23.68 21.98
N GLN A 146 0.86 -23.27 21.40
CA GLN A 146 2.08 -22.94 22.14
C GLN A 146 1.88 -21.77 23.10
N SER A 147 1.19 -20.72 22.67
CA SER A 147 0.84 -19.58 23.53
C SER A 147 -0.03 -19.99 24.71
N ASN A 148 -1.05 -20.83 24.48
CA ASN A 148 -1.92 -21.35 25.53
C ASN A 148 -1.16 -22.25 26.51
N LEU A 149 -0.25 -23.09 26.02
CA LEU A 149 0.63 -23.92 26.86
C LEU A 149 1.54 -23.04 27.74
N ALA A 150 2.19 -22.04 27.16
CA ALA A 150 3.02 -21.10 27.91
C ALA A 150 2.21 -20.35 28.97
N PHE A 151 0.98 -19.93 28.64
CA PHE A 151 0.07 -19.29 29.59
C PHE A 151 -0.31 -20.23 30.75
N ALA A 152 -0.63 -21.49 30.45
CA ALA A 152 -1.02 -22.50 31.45
C ALA A 152 0.15 -22.93 32.35
N LEU A 153 1.38 -22.98 31.82
CA LEU A 153 2.60 -23.37 32.54
C LEU A 153 3.21 -22.24 33.35
N SER A 154 2.83 -20.98 33.09
CA SER A 154 3.31 -19.81 33.81
C SER A 154 2.75 -19.78 35.24
N PRO A 155 3.59 -19.88 36.29
CA PRO A 155 3.15 -19.99 37.69
C PRO A 155 2.28 -18.82 38.16
N GLU A 156 2.56 -17.60 37.66
CA GLU A 156 1.79 -16.38 37.99
C GLU A 156 0.36 -16.39 37.42
N ASN A 157 0.11 -17.18 36.37
CA ASN A 157 -1.21 -17.28 35.74
C ASN A 157 -2.17 -18.20 36.50
N GLY A 158 -1.71 -18.90 37.55
CA GLY A 158 -2.54 -19.72 38.43
C GLY A 158 -3.75 -18.98 39.02
N ARG A 159 -3.68 -17.65 39.13
CA ARG A 159 -4.80 -16.79 39.55
C ARG A 159 -6.02 -16.84 38.62
N PHE A 160 -5.82 -17.16 37.34
CA PHE A 160 -6.88 -17.25 36.34
C PHE A 160 -7.59 -18.61 36.34
N PHE A 161 -7.01 -19.62 37.00
CA PHE A 161 -7.53 -21.00 37.07
C PHE A 161 -8.19 -21.35 38.41
N LYS A 162 -8.14 -20.46 39.40
CA LYS A 162 -8.87 -20.60 40.67
C LYS A 162 -10.22 -19.88 40.57
N LYS A 163 -11.29 -20.64 40.29
CA LYS A 163 -12.65 -20.33 40.73
C LYS A 163 -13.04 -21.32 41.82
#